data_AF-A0A7W1TPF3-F1
#
_entry.id   AF-A0A7W1TPF3-F1
#
_cell.length_a   1.000
_cell.length_b   1.000
_cell.length_c   1.000
_cell.angle_alpha   90.00
_cell.angle_beta   90.00
_cell.angle_gamma   90.00
#
_symmetry.space_group_name_H-M   'P 1'
#
loop_
_entity.id
_entity.type
_entity.pdbx_description
1 polymer ?
#
loop_
_entity_poly.entity_id
_entity_poly.type
_entity_poly.pdbx_seq_one_letter_code
_entity_poly.pdbx_strand_id
1 'polypeptide(L)'
;MTETVTAVYEHGVLRPLTPLHLPERSQVEIEVRTIHKTQDAYAQREQVRAALDAAGILAIVAPSKTSPLSEADRAALAERLVVPGAVPLSQLIIEDREGR
;
A
#
# COMPACT_ATOMS: atom_id res chain seq x y z
N MET A 1 -10.28 37.15 -18.08
CA MET A 1 -10.11 36.32 -16.86
C MET A 1 -9.02 35.31 -17.17
N THR A 2 -7.99 35.24 -16.34
CA THR A 2 -6.89 34.30 -16.51
C THR A 2 -7.22 33.04 -15.71
N GLU A 3 -7.38 31.91 -16.39
CA GLU A 3 -7.68 30.62 -15.77
C GLU A 3 -6.43 29.74 -15.83
N THR A 4 -6.01 29.18 -14.71
CA THR A 4 -4.87 28.24 -14.66
C THR A 4 -5.41 26.82 -14.65
N VAL A 5 -5.12 26.07 -15.71
CA VAL A 5 -5.58 24.68 -15.89
C VAL A 5 -4.39 23.74 -15.98
N THR A 6 -4.51 22.55 -15.38
CA THR A 6 -3.51 21.49 -15.51
C THR A 6 -3.81 20.64 -16.74
N ALA A 7 -2.78 20.39 -17.56
CA ALA A 7 -2.89 19.57 -18.76
C ALA A 7 -1.74 18.56 -18.84
N VAL A 8 -2.00 17.43 -19.49
CA VAL A 8 -0.98 16.43 -19.84
C VAL A 8 -0.56 16.66 -21.28
N TYR A 9 0.75 16.77 -21.52
CA TYR A 9 1.29 16.80 -22.87
C TYR A 9 1.58 15.38 -23.36
N GLU A 10 0.91 14.96 -24.43
CA GLU A 10 1.05 13.61 -24.97
C GLU A 10 0.95 13.63 -26.50
N HIS A 11 1.91 13.02 -27.19
CA HIS A 11 1.92 12.92 -28.67
C HIS A 11 1.72 14.26 -29.42
N GLY A 12 2.24 15.38 -28.88
CA GLY A 12 2.09 16.70 -29.50
C GLY A 12 0.77 17.40 -29.17
N VAL A 13 -0.08 16.84 -28.32
CA VAL A 13 -1.37 17.40 -27.92
C VAL A 13 -1.37 17.72 -26.43
N LEU A 14 -1.76 18.94 -26.06
CA LEU A 14 -2.08 19.30 -24.67
C LEU A 14 -3.50 18.83 -24.37
N ARG A 15 -3.64 17.92 -23.40
CA ARG A 15 -4.91 17.36 -22.91
C ARG A 15 -5.22 17.94 -21.53
N PRO A 16 -6.09 18.96 -21.43
CA PRO A 16 -6.53 19.48 -20.14
C PRO A 16 -7.18 18.38 -19.29
N LEU A 17 -6.87 18.35 -18.00
CA LEU A 17 -7.52 17.43 -17.05
C LEU A 17 -8.98 17.84 -16.78
N THR A 18 -9.26 19.13 -16.91
CA THR A 18 -10.61 19.71 -16.84
C THR A 18 -10.94 20.38 -18.17
N PRO A 19 -12.17 20.21 -18.72
CA PRO A 19 -12.58 20.89 -19.94
C PRO A 19 -12.44 22.40 -19.80
N LEU A 20 -11.81 23.05 -20.78
CA LEU A 20 -11.83 24.50 -20.87
C LEU A 20 -13.10 24.95 -21.58
N HIS A 21 -13.77 25.96 -21.01
CA HIS A 21 -14.91 26.62 -21.63
C HIS A 21 -14.44 27.64 -22.69
N LEU A 22 -13.76 27.16 -23.73
CA LEU A 22 -13.29 27.96 -24.85
C LEU A 22 -13.95 27.50 -26.16
N PRO A 23 -14.31 28.43 -27.06
CA PRO A 23 -14.74 28.08 -28.40
C PRO A 23 -13.65 27.31 -29.16
N GLU A 24 -14.07 26.45 -30.09
CA GLU A 24 -13.13 25.79 -30.99
C GLU A 24 -12.26 26.81 -31.74
N ARG A 25 -10.97 26.49 -31.93
CA ARG A 25 -9.97 27.33 -32.62
C ARG A 25 -9.65 28.67 -31.95
N SER A 26 -9.95 28.81 -30.65
CA SER A 26 -9.51 29.96 -29.88
C SER A 26 -7.98 30.00 -29.78
N GLN A 27 -7.39 31.19 -29.95
CA GLN A 27 -5.97 31.41 -29.70
C GLN A 27 -5.73 31.48 -28.19
N VAL A 28 -4.72 30.76 -27.70
CA VAL A 28 -4.33 30.72 -26.29
C VAL A 28 -2.82 30.91 -26.17
N GLU A 29 -2.40 31.60 -25.12
CA GLU A 29 -1.00 31.71 -24.72
C GLU A 29 -0.71 30.65 -23.65
N ILE A 30 0.38 29.90 -23.81
CA ILE A 30 0.74 28.79 -22.92
C ILE A 30 2.01 29.16 -22.18
N GLU A 31 1.93 29.19 -20.85
CA GLU A 31 3.10 29.31 -19.99
C GLU A 31 3.51 27.91 -19.49
N VAL A 32 4.63 27.40 -20.00
CA VAL A 32 5.20 26.13 -19.52
C VAL A 32 6.10 26.42 -18.32
N ARG A 33 5.66 25.97 -17.15
CA ARG A 33 6.48 26.03 -15.93
C ARG A 33 6.96 24.63 -15.59
N THR A 34 8.27 24.50 -15.37
CA THR A 34 8.83 23.29 -14.77
C THR A 34 8.33 23.20 -13.34
N ILE A 35 7.29 22.39 -13.14
CA ILE A 35 6.87 22.03 -11.79
C ILE A 35 7.93 21.05 -11.31
N HIS A 36 8.88 21.53 -10.49
CA HIS A 36 9.72 20.63 -9.72
C HIS A 36 8.75 19.81 -8.86
N LYS A 37 8.45 18.56 -9.26
CA LYS A 37 7.86 17.57 -8.36
C LYS A 37 8.63 17.72 -7.07
N THR A 38 7.93 18.11 -6.00
CA THR A 38 8.48 18.29 -4.66
C THR A 38 9.57 17.25 -4.47
N GLN A 39 10.81 17.74 -4.48
CA GLN A 39 12.06 17.01 -4.56
C GLN A 39 11.88 15.57 -4.09
N ASP A 40 11.62 14.71 -5.06
CA ASP A 40 11.49 13.26 -4.95
C ASP A 40 11.06 12.78 -3.55
N ALA A 41 9.85 13.15 -3.11
CA ALA A 41 9.34 12.79 -1.78
C ALA A 41 9.44 11.28 -1.50
N TYR A 42 9.46 10.47 -2.57
CA TYR A 42 9.78 9.05 -2.52
C TYR A 42 11.25 8.80 -2.15
N ALA A 43 12.22 9.38 -2.85
CA ALA A 43 13.64 9.28 -2.49
C ALA A 43 13.94 9.84 -1.09
N GLN A 44 13.29 10.93 -0.68
CA GLN A 44 13.43 11.46 0.68
C GLN A 44 12.89 10.46 1.72
N ARG A 45 11.73 9.84 1.46
CA ARG A 45 11.18 8.79 2.33
C ARG A 45 12.11 7.58 2.40
N GLU A 46 12.69 7.16 1.29
CA GLU A 46 13.65 6.05 1.28
C GLU A 46 14.93 6.37 2.05
N GLN A 47 15.45 7.60 1.93
CA GLN A 47 16.60 8.05 2.73
C GLN A 47 16.29 8.06 4.24
N VAL A 48 15.12 8.57 4.63
CA VAL A 48 14.69 8.57 6.03
C VAL A 48 14.49 7.13 6.53
N ARG A 49 13.88 6.26 5.72
CA ARG A 49 13.68 4.85 6.06
C ARG A 49 15.01 4.14 6.29
N ALA A 50 16.00 4.34 5.42
CA ALA A 50 17.33 3.77 5.57
C ALA A 50 18.04 4.28 6.83
N ALA A 51 17.90 5.56 7.17
CA ALA A 51 18.48 6.13 8.38
C ALA A 51 17.86 5.55 9.67
N LEU A 52 16.54 5.35 9.68
CA LEU A 52 15.83 4.75 10.82
C LEU A 52 16.15 3.26 11.00
N ASP A 53 16.38 2.53 9.91
CA ASP A 53 16.85 1.13 9.93
C ASP A 53 18.29 1.05 10.47
N ALA A 54 19.20 1.89 9.97
CA ALA A 54 20.57 1.97 10.47
C ALA A 54 20.66 2.36 11.96
N ALA A 55 19.72 3.17 12.45
CA ALA A 55 19.61 3.53 13.86
C ALA A 55 18.99 2.42 14.73
N GLY A 56 18.55 1.30 14.14
CA GLY A 56 17.88 0.21 14.86
C GLY A 56 16.48 0.55 15.39
N ILE A 57 15.89 1.65 14.91
CA ILE A 57 14.55 2.09 15.30
C ILE A 57 13.49 1.29 14.53
N LEU A 58 13.77 0.97 13.27
CA LEU A 58 12.95 0.05 12.49
C LEU A 58 13.47 -1.38 12.69
N ALA A 59 12.69 -2.22 13.36
CA ALA A 59 12.92 -3.65 13.32
C ALA A 59 12.29 -4.21 12.03
N ILE A 60 13.03 -4.12 10.92
CA ILE A 60 12.65 -4.86 9.71
C ILE A 60 12.99 -6.32 9.95
N VAL A 61 12.09 -7.02 10.65
CA VAL A 61 12.16 -8.48 10.78
C VAL A 61 11.91 -9.02 9.39
N ALA A 62 12.98 -9.40 8.69
CA ALA A 62 12.85 -10.19 7.48
C ALA A 62 11.91 -11.36 7.80
N PRO A 63 10.90 -11.65 6.96
CA PRO A 63 10.02 -12.77 7.22
C PRO A 63 10.91 -14.00 7.41
N SER A 64 10.90 -14.56 8.61
CA SER A 64 11.68 -15.74 8.90
C SER A 64 11.23 -16.78 7.90
N LYS A 65 12.16 -17.34 7.12
CA LYS A 65 11.91 -18.51 6.27
C LYS A 65 11.70 -19.72 7.18
N THR A 66 10.64 -19.72 7.97
CA THR A 66 10.22 -20.88 8.73
C THR A 66 9.62 -21.84 7.71
N SER A 67 10.31 -22.97 7.51
CA SER A 67 9.70 -24.10 6.81
C SER A 67 8.41 -24.47 7.53
N PRO A 68 7.33 -24.80 6.80
CA PRO A 68 6.13 -25.32 7.42
C PRO A 68 6.48 -26.56 8.24
N LEU A 69 5.91 -26.67 9.44
CA LEU A 69 6.08 -27.85 10.29
C LEU A 69 5.68 -29.11 9.53
N SER A 70 6.42 -30.20 9.76
CA SER A 70 5.98 -31.51 9.30
C SER A 70 4.63 -31.87 9.94
N GLU A 71 3.90 -32.78 9.31
CA GLU A 71 2.61 -33.22 9.84
C GLU A 71 2.75 -33.87 11.23
N ALA A 72 3.82 -34.62 11.46
CA ALA A 72 4.14 -35.22 12.75
C ALA A 72 4.43 -34.16 13.83
N ASP A 73 5.24 -33.15 13.52
CA ASP A 73 5.57 -32.07 14.46
C ASP A 73 4.34 -31.24 14.82
N ARG A 74 3.47 -31.00 13.83
CA ARG A 74 2.21 -30.31 14.01
C ARG A 74 1.25 -31.10 14.91
N ALA A 75 1.15 -32.41 14.73
CA ALA A 75 0.33 -33.28 15.57
C ALA A 75 0.83 -33.30 17.02
N ALA A 76 2.13 -33.48 17.23
CA ALA A 76 2.74 -33.45 18.57
C ALA A 76 2.56 -32.10 19.27
N LEU A 77 2.63 -31.00 18.52
CA LEU A 77 2.34 -29.67 19.06
C LEU A 77 0.86 -29.53 19.45
N ALA A 78 -0.05 -30.01 18.60
CA ALA A 78 -1.48 -29.98 18.88
C ALA A 78 -1.82 -30.72 20.17
N GLU A 79 -1.26 -31.93 20.37
CA GLU A 79 -1.44 -32.71 21.60
C GLU A 79 -0.96 -31.95 22.84
N ARG A 80 0.19 -31.26 22.76
CA ARG A 80 0.72 -30.46 23.87
C ARG A 80 -0.11 -29.21 24.19
N LEU A 81 -0.84 -28.69 23.21
CA LEU A 81 -1.69 -27.51 23.34
C LEU A 81 -3.12 -27.85 23.75
N VAL A 82 -3.49 -29.14 23.80
CA VAL A 82 -4.79 -29.56 24.33
C VAL A 82 -4.87 -29.16 25.80
N VAL A 83 -5.81 -28.25 26.09
CA VAL A 83 -6.19 -27.93 27.47
C VAL A 83 -7.20 -28.98 27.94
N PRO A 84 -6.91 -29.77 28.99
CA PRO A 84 -7.86 -30.77 29.49
C PRO A 84 -9.19 -30.11 29.87
N GLY A 85 -10.29 -30.62 29.32
CA GLY A 85 -11.64 -30.11 29.58
C GLY A 85 -12.08 -28.90 28.73
N ALA A 86 -11.23 -28.38 27.84
CA ALA A 86 -11.65 -27.38 26.87
C ALA A 86 -12.33 -28.02 25.65
N VAL A 87 -13.43 -27.43 25.21
CA VAL A 87 -14.09 -27.82 23.96
C VAL A 87 -13.18 -27.44 22.78
N PRO A 88 -12.98 -28.31 21.78
CA PRO A 88 -12.20 -27.97 20.61
C PRO A 88 -12.73 -26.68 19.96
N LEU A 89 -11.81 -25.79 19.55
CA LEU A 89 -12.18 -24.52 18.93
C LEU A 89 -13.05 -24.71 17.68
N SER A 90 -12.81 -25.80 16.95
CA SER A 90 -13.66 -26.21 15.81
C SER A 90 -15.11 -26.42 16.20
N GLN A 91 -15.36 -27.03 17.36
CA GLN A 91 -16.70 -27.27 17.86
C GLN A 91 -17.35 -25.96 18.35
N LEU A 92 -16.62 -25.09 19.05
CA LEU A 92 -17.12 -23.76 19.44
C LEU A 92 -17.51 -22.90 18.22
N ILE A 93 -16.71 -22.94 17.14
CA ILE A 93 -17.01 -22.21 15.89
C ILE A 93 -18.25 -22.79 15.20
N ILE A 94 -18.43 -24.11 15.24
CA ILE A 94 -19.63 -24.76 14.69
C ILE A 94 -20.86 -24.38 15.51
N GLU A 95 -20.77 -24.42 16.84
CA GLU A 95 -21.86 -24.04 17.76
C GLU A 95 -22.27 -22.57 17.56
N ASP A 96 -21.31 -21.65 17.50
CA ASP A 96 -21.54 -20.22 17.22
C ASP A 96 -22.19 -19.99 15.85
N ARG A 97 -21.74 -20.71 14.81
CA ARG A 97 -22.32 -20.64 13.46
C ARG A 97 -23.73 -21.21 13.39
N GLU A 98 -24.01 -22.27 14.15
CA GLU A 98 -25.32 -22.91 14.23
C GLU A 98 -26.28 -22.19 15.20
N GLY A 99 -25.83 -21.11 15.84
CA GLY A 99 -26.64 -20.22 16.66
C GLY A 99 -27.05 -20.82 18.01
N ARG A 100 -26.20 -21.65 18.61
CA ARG A 100 -26.40 -22.18 19.98
C ARG A 100 -25.38 -21.63 20.96
#